data_AF-A0A1F9ND68-F1
#
_entry.id   AF-A0A1F9ND68-F1
#
_cell.length_a   1.000
_cell.length_b   1.000
_cell.length_c   1.000
_cell.angle_alpha   90.00
_cell.angle_beta   90.00
_cell.angle_gamma   90.00
#
_symmetry.space_group_name_H-M   'P 1'
#
loop_
_entity.id
_entity.type
_entity.pdbx_description
1 polymer ?
#
loop_
_entity_poly.entity_id
_entity_poly.type
_entity_poly.pdbx_seq_one_letter_code
_entity_poly.pdbx_strand_id
1 'polypeptide(L)'
;MSGHLTTPGAVLPPAARSLLGKLQCDLYVLPGVGESRENLDIKRCKLLDGSRFDLRVATSRDGERFEILSMPNELSFWQWNVLPKNHRWRVVVTNAGVLDLPETLDENAPGIDADFLRRLGVDYAAIGCVHETIEPRRCGETGALVGCAGSARITEAGEVGPRVAILVEFDEGVRTQLIPLVAAGQSRAYVLRIEPNGEVPNIDEPWHPNDTVTLRLHGIVEDEDAKRRALNTSRERWGSVVRHLGVDVTGLVASQSFIHAALARRLVTRWQARDLSDPSMRVFDIGVKAITEES
;
A
#
# COMPACT_ATOMS: atom_id res chain seq x y z
N MET A 1 -7.26 -14.59 -15.83
CA MET A 1 -6.74 -15.77 -15.10
C MET A 1 -5.58 -15.32 -14.24
N SER A 2 -5.89 -14.76 -13.07
CA SER A 2 -4.90 -14.41 -12.04
C SER A 2 -4.50 -15.71 -11.34
N GLY A 3 -3.22 -16.09 -11.47
CA GLY A 3 -2.68 -17.20 -10.71
C GLY A 3 -2.62 -16.81 -9.24
N HIS A 4 -3.55 -17.32 -8.43
CA HIS A 4 -3.37 -17.33 -6.99
C HIS A 4 -2.16 -18.21 -6.67
N LEU A 5 -1.01 -17.57 -6.47
CA LEU A 5 0.11 -18.16 -5.76
C LEU A 5 -0.39 -18.45 -4.34
N THR A 6 -0.80 -19.68 -4.07
CA THR A 6 -0.93 -20.18 -2.71
C THR A 6 0.49 -20.23 -2.14
N THR A 7 0.87 -19.17 -1.43
CA THR A 7 2.12 -19.13 -0.70
C THR A 7 2.17 -20.34 0.25
N PRO A 8 3.19 -21.22 0.17
CA PRO A 8 3.34 -22.31 1.11
C PRO A 8 3.31 -21.76 2.55
N GLY A 9 2.63 -22.48 3.45
CA GLY A 9 2.30 -21.98 4.79
C GLY A 9 3.44 -21.24 5.47
N ALA A 10 3.15 -20.00 5.89
CA ALA A 10 4.14 -19.09 6.45
C ALA A 10 4.62 -19.61 7.81
N VAL A 11 5.63 -20.48 7.80
CA VAL A 11 6.36 -20.88 8.99
C VAL A 11 7.10 -19.66 9.52
N LEU A 12 6.69 -19.18 10.70
CA LEU A 12 7.37 -18.06 11.36
C LEU A 12 8.86 -18.38 11.54
N PRO A 13 9.77 -17.44 11.19
CA PRO A 13 11.20 -17.62 11.39
C PRO A 13 11.53 -17.90 12.88
N PRO A 14 12.60 -18.66 13.19
CA PRO A 14 12.98 -18.98 14.57
C PRO A 14 13.12 -17.75 15.48
N ALA A 15 13.65 -16.63 14.93
CA ALA A 15 13.76 -15.36 15.65
C ALA A 15 12.38 -14.80 16.06
N ALA A 16 11.39 -14.85 15.16
CA ALA A 16 10.03 -14.41 15.45
C ALA A 16 9.38 -15.29 16.53
N ARG A 17 9.57 -16.61 16.45
CA ARG A 17 9.07 -17.56 17.48
C ARG A 17 9.67 -17.28 18.86
N SER A 18 10.97 -17.01 18.92
CA SER A 18 11.66 -16.66 20.16
C SER A 18 11.09 -15.38 20.79
N LEU A 19 10.77 -14.37 19.96
CA LEU A 19 10.12 -13.14 20.42
C LEU A 19 8.71 -13.40 20.95
N LEU A 20 7.89 -14.18 20.23
CA LEU A 20 6.57 -14.60 20.71
C LEU A 20 6.64 -15.35 22.05
N GLY A 21 7.71 -16.11 22.27
CA GLY A 21 8.02 -16.78 23.53
C GLY A 21 8.27 -15.85 24.73
N LYS A 22 8.54 -14.56 24.48
CA LYS A 22 8.85 -13.56 25.50
C LYS A 22 7.73 -12.55 25.73
N LEU A 23 6.68 -12.57 24.91
CA LEU A 23 5.55 -11.67 25.07
C LEU A 23 4.87 -11.91 26.42
N GLN A 24 4.61 -10.82 27.14
CA GLN A 24 3.82 -10.80 28.38
C GLN A 24 2.37 -10.38 28.11
N CYS A 25 1.90 -10.60 26.88
CA CYS A 25 0.54 -10.29 26.44
C CYS A 25 -0.07 -11.49 25.74
N ASP A 26 -1.40 -11.50 25.68
CA ASP A 26 -2.15 -12.40 24.81
C ASP A 26 -2.07 -11.89 23.37
N LEU A 27 -1.79 -12.79 22.43
CA LEU A 27 -1.82 -12.49 21.01
C LEU A 27 -3.01 -13.21 20.36
N TYR A 28 -3.89 -12.44 19.74
CA TYR A 28 -5.05 -12.94 19.01
C TYR A 28 -4.80 -12.81 17.50
N VAL A 29 -5.19 -13.82 16.72
CA VAL A 29 -4.96 -13.86 15.28
C VAL A 29 -6.25 -14.18 14.56
N LEU A 30 -6.70 -13.29 13.67
CA LEU A 30 -7.81 -13.52 12.76
C LEU A 30 -7.24 -13.81 11.36
N PRO A 31 -7.49 -15.00 10.78
CA PRO A 31 -7.02 -15.33 9.44
C PRO A 31 -7.57 -14.37 8.36
N GLY A 32 -6.70 -13.98 7.45
CA GLY A 32 -7.03 -13.25 6.22
C GLY A 32 -7.85 -14.09 5.23
N VAL A 33 -8.33 -13.43 4.18
CA VAL A 33 -9.03 -14.09 3.07
C VAL A 33 -8.06 -15.05 2.37
N GLY A 34 -8.42 -16.33 2.30
CA GLY A 34 -7.61 -17.35 1.64
C GLY A 34 -6.46 -17.92 2.47
N GLU A 35 -6.26 -17.47 3.71
CA GLU A 35 -5.29 -18.08 4.63
C GLU A 35 -5.83 -19.40 5.18
N SER A 36 -5.08 -20.50 5.00
CA SER A 36 -5.49 -21.81 5.52
C SER A 36 -5.13 -21.96 7.00
N ARG A 37 -6.05 -22.56 7.76
CA ARG A 37 -5.94 -22.85 9.19
C ARG A 37 -4.74 -23.74 9.55
N GLU A 38 -4.30 -24.58 8.61
CA GLU A 38 -3.23 -25.56 8.80
C GLU A 38 -1.83 -24.97 8.65
N ASN A 39 -1.74 -23.74 8.14
CA ASN A 39 -0.49 -23.11 7.72
C ASN A 39 0.15 -22.16 8.75
N LEU A 40 -0.48 -21.98 9.91
CA LEU A 40 -0.07 -21.03 10.94
C LEU A 40 0.52 -21.76 12.17
N ASP A 41 1.85 -21.98 12.18
CA ASP A 41 2.57 -22.53 13.35
C ASP A 41 2.77 -21.45 14.42
N ILE A 42 1.68 -21.08 15.10
CA ILE A 42 1.64 -20.03 16.12
C ILE A 42 1.21 -20.56 17.48
N LYS A 43 1.95 -21.53 18.03
CA LYS A 43 1.69 -22.24 19.31
C LYS A 43 1.35 -21.37 20.53
N ARG A 44 1.55 -20.05 20.48
CA ARG A 44 1.21 -19.08 21.55
C ARG A 44 0.10 -18.08 21.21
N CYS A 45 -0.48 -18.16 20.02
CA CYS A 45 -1.60 -17.29 19.63
C CYS A 45 -2.94 -17.95 19.90
N LYS A 46 -3.91 -17.13 20.28
CA LYS A 46 -5.32 -17.46 20.34
C LYS A 46 -5.91 -17.19 18.96
N LEU A 47 -6.04 -18.24 18.16
CA LEU A 47 -6.65 -18.15 16.84
C LEU A 47 -8.14 -17.79 16.97
N LEU A 48 -8.60 -16.82 16.21
CA LEU A 48 -9.96 -16.31 16.17
C LEU A 48 -10.69 -16.87 14.93
N ASP A 49 -10.84 -18.19 14.88
CA ASP A 49 -11.24 -18.96 13.68
C ASP A 49 -12.63 -19.58 13.75
N GLY A 50 -13.52 -19.03 14.57
CA GLY A 50 -14.93 -19.46 14.62
C GLY A 50 -15.51 -19.60 13.21
N SER A 51 -16.26 -20.69 12.97
CA SER A 51 -16.75 -21.03 11.61
C SER A 51 -17.65 -19.97 10.97
N ARG A 52 -18.22 -19.07 11.78
CA ARG A 52 -18.97 -17.88 11.36
C ARG A 52 -18.55 -16.66 12.16
N PHE A 53 -18.49 -16.80 13.49
CA PHE A 53 -17.90 -15.82 14.40
C PHE A 53 -17.43 -16.54 15.66
N ASP A 54 -16.65 -15.85 16.50
CA ASP A 54 -16.28 -16.32 17.83
C ASP A 54 -16.40 -15.15 18.82
N LEU A 55 -17.01 -15.40 19.98
CA LEU A 55 -17.14 -14.42 21.05
C LEU A 55 -16.37 -14.94 22.26
N ARG A 56 -15.25 -14.30 22.57
CA ARG A 56 -14.39 -14.65 23.70
C ARG A 56 -14.42 -13.58 24.76
N VAL A 57 -14.31 -14.00 26.01
CA VAL A 57 -14.00 -13.08 27.10
C VAL A 57 -12.51 -13.12 27.37
N ALA A 58 -11.87 -11.97 27.29
CA ALA A 58 -10.49 -11.74 27.66
C ALA A 58 -10.42 -11.06 29.02
N THR A 59 -9.25 -11.10 29.64
CA THR A 59 -8.99 -10.46 30.94
C THR A 59 -7.68 -9.70 30.82
N SER A 60 -7.72 -8.41 31.10
CA SER A 60 -6.54 -7.55 31.14
C SER A 60 -5.66 -7.89 32.35
N ARG A 61 -4.47 -7.28 32.41
CA ARG A 61 -3.49 -7.53 33.48
C ARG A 61 -3.99 -7.12 34.87
N ASP A 62 -4.82 -6.08 34.93
CA ASP A 62 -5.47 -5.57 36.13
C ASP A 62 -6.78 -6.29 36.47
N GLY A 63 -7.19 -7.30 35.69
CA GLY A 63 -8.34 -8.15 35.97
C GLY A 63 -9.66 -7.70 35.33
N GLU A 64 -9.67 -6.58 34.59
CA GLU A 64 -10.85 -6.13 33.84
C GLU A 64 -11.19 -7.13 32.73
N ARG A 65 -12.48 -7.47 32.63
CA ARG A 65 -12.98 -8.43 31.63
C ARG A 65 -13.61 -7.68 30.47
N PHE A 66 -13.28 -8.10 29.26
CA PHE A 66 -13.82 -7.54 28.02
C PHE A 66 -14.10 -8.62 26.99
N GLU A 67 -14.94 -8.30 26.02
CA GLU A 67 -15.36 -9.20 24.96
C GLU A 67 -14.56 -8.94 23.68
N ILE A 68 -14.15 -10.01 23.02
CA ILE A 68 -13.58 -9.99 21.68
C ILE A 68 -14.52 -10.78 20.78
N LEU A 69 -15.17 -10.09 19.84
CA LEU A 69 -16.00 -10.67 18.80
C LEU A 69 -15.19 -10.72 17.50
N SER A 70 -14.78 -11.92 17.09
CA SER A 70 -14.12 -12.09 15.81
C SER A 70 -15.12 -12.36 14.71
N MET A 71 -15.03 -11.60 13.63
CA MET A 71 -15.90 -11.72 12.46
C MET A 71 -15.03 -12.05 11.24
N PRO A 72 -14.86 -13.33 10.89
CA PRO A 72 -14.20 -13.71 9.65
C PRO A 72 -14.96 -13.16 8.43
N ASN A 73 -14.30 -13.21 7.27
CA ASN A 73 -14.73 -12.60 6.02
C ASN A 73 -16.00 -13.24 5.42
N GLU A 74 -17.17 -13.02 6.02
CA GLU A 74 -18.43 -13.65 5.61
C GLU A 74 -19.55 -12.62 5.42
N LEU A 75 -20.24 -12.73 4.29
CA LEU A 75 -21.33 -11.82 3.91
C LEU A 75 -22.59 -12.02 4.77
N SER A 76 -22.79 -13.15 5.45
CA SER A 76 -24.07 -13.48 6.12
C SER A 76 -24.27 -12.88 7.52
N PHE A 77 -23.49 -11.85 7.91
CA PHE A 77 -23.41 -11.37 9.29
C PHE A 77 -24.76 -10.90 9.89
N TRP A 78 -25.69 -10.43 9.07
CA TRP A 78 -27.04 -10.03 9.52
C TRP A 78 -27.86 -11.19 10.09
N GLN A 79 -27.50 -12.44 9.81
CA GLN A 79 -28.16 -13.65 10.32
C GLN A 79 -27.56 -14.12 11.66
N TRP A 80 -26.50 -13.48 12.14
CA TRP A 80 -25.77 -13.95 13.31
C TRP A 80 -26.53 -13.64 14.58
N ASN A 81 -26.68 -14.67 15.41
CA ASN A 81 -27.24 -14.55 16.75
C ASN A 81 -26.10 -14.37 17.77
N VAL A 82 -25.51 -13.18 17.79
CA VAL A 82 -24.48 -12.82 18.77
C VAL A 82 -25.16 -12.51 20.10
N LEU A 83 -24.64 -13.08 21.19
CA LEU A 83 -25.19 -12.83 22.52
C LEU A 83 -25.13 -11.33 22.88
N PRO A 84 -26.11 -10.81 23.63
CA PRO A 84 -26.06 -9.46 24.18
C PRO A 84 -24.74 -9.20 24.91
N LYS A 85 -24.30 -7.94 24.87
CA LYS A 85 -23.09 -7.49 25.57
C LYS A 85 -23.26 -7.68 27.08
N ASN A 86 -22.33 -8.39 27.69
CA ASN A 86 -22.33 -8.71 29.11
C ASN A 86 -21.15 -8.08 29.86
N HIS A 87 -20.14 -7.60 29.15
CA HIS A 87 -18.99 -6.89 29.72
C HIS A 87 -18.97 -5.43 29.30
N ARG A 88 -18.23 -4.60 30.04
CA ARG A 88 -18.14 -3.15 29.80
C ARG A 88 -17.65 -2.83 28.39
N TRP A 89 -16.67 -3.59 27.92
CA TRP A 89 -16.04 -3.40 26.62
C TRP A 89 -16.27 -4.59 25.70
N ARG A 90 -16.56 -4.30 24.43
CA ARG A 90 -16.65 -5.25 23.32
C ARG A 90 -15.86 -4.72 22.14
N VAL A 91 -14.86 -5.49 21.74
CA VAL A 91 -14.01 -5.23 20.59
C VAL A 91 -14.41 -6.17 19.46
N VAL A 92 -14.64 -5.62 18.27
CA VAL A 92 -14.74 -6.42 17.04
C VAL A 92 -13.37 -6.49 16.38
N VAL A 93 -13.01 -7.69 15.91
CA VAL A 93 -11.86 -7.90 15.03
C VAL A 93 -12.39 -8.53 13.75
N THR A 94 -12.16 -7.89 12.60
CA THR A 94 -12.70 -8.35 11.32
C THR A 94 -11.79 -8.03 10.15
N ASN A 95 -11.92 -8.77 9.05
CA ASN A 95 -11.32 -8.43 7.75
C ASN A 95 -12.35 -7.82 6.78
N ALA A 96 -13.48 -7.36 7.30
CA ALA A 96 -14.50 -6.64 6.55
C ALA A 96 -14.30 -5.12 6.69
N GLY A 97 -14.72 -4.37 5.67
CA GLY A 97 -14.85 -2.92 5.75
C GLY A 97 -16.13 -2.50 6.47
N VAL A 98 -16.29 -1.20 6.70
CA VAL A 98 -17.50 -0.57 7.25
C VAL A 98 -18.10 0.36 6.19
N LEU A 99 -19.37 0.14 5.83
CA LEU A 99 -20.03 0.85 4.73
C LEU A 99 -20.07 2.38 4.94
N ASP A 100 -20.24 2.82 6.18
CA ASP A 100 -20.25 4.22 6.59
C ASP A 100 -18.88 4.91 6.53
N LEU A 101 -17.80 4.12 6.34
CA LEU A 101 -16.44 4.61 6.18
C LEU A 101 -15.88 4.06 4.86
N PRO A 102 -16.16 4.70 3.72
CA PRO A 102 -15.78 4.20 2.39
C PRO A 102 -14.29 3.90 2.25
N GLU A 103 -13.43 4.60 2.97
CA GLU A 103 -11.98 4.35 3.01
C GLU A 103 -11.61 2.95 3.53
N THR A 104 -12.53 2.29 4.24
CA THR A 104 -12.36 0.95 4.80
C THR A 104 -12.78 -0.17 3.86
N LEU A 105 -13.33 0.17 2.69
CA LEU A 105 -13.85 -0.81 1.73
C LEU A 105 -12.75 -1.25 0.75
N ASP A 106 -12.56 -2.55 0.65
CA ASP A 106 -11.82 -3.22 -0.44
C ASP A 106 -12.83 -3.89 -1.35
N GLU A 107 -12.64 -3.81 -2.68
CA GLU A 107 -13.50 -4.44 -3.69
C GLU A 107 -13.68 -5.95 -3.46
N ASN A 108 -12.73 -6.59 -2.77
CA ASN A 108 -12.72 -8.02 -2.46
C ASN A 108 -13.18 -8.35 -1.04
N ALA A 109 -13.54 -7.35 -0.24
CA ALA A 109 -13.98 -7.52 1.15
C ALA A 109 -15.48 -7.23 1.31
N PRO A 110 -16.19 -7.96 2.18
CA PRO A 110 -17.55 -7.65 2.59
C PRO A 110 -17.56 -6.33 3.38
N GLY A 111 -18.68 -5.60 3.28
CA GLY A 111 -18.94 -4.40 4.08
C GLY A 111 -19.91 -4.68 5.22
N ILE A 112 -19.59 -4.20 6.41
CA ILE A 112 -20.45 -4.22 7.60
C ILE A 112 -21.13 -2.86 7.75
N ASP A 113 -22.41 -2.88 8.07
CA ASP A 113 -23.19 -1.67 8.37
C ASP A 113 -22.86 -1.15 9.79
N ALA A 114 -22.70 0.16 9.97
CA ALA A 114 -22.42 0.73 11.30
C ALA A 114 -23.53 0.46 12.33
N ASP A 115 -24.80 0.40 11.91
CA ASP A 115 -25.92 0.01 12.78
C ASP A 115 -25.78 -1.42 13.27
N PHE A 116 -25.18 -2.31 12.48
CA PHE A 116 -24.88 -3.66 12.95
C PHE A 116 -23.89 -3.64 14.12
N LEU A 117 -22.79 -2.88 14.01
CA LEU A 117 -21.82 -2.71 15.10
C LEU A 117 -22.47 -2.08 16.35
N ARG A 118 -23.33 -1.07 16.14
CA ARG A 118 -24.10 -0.42 17.22
C ARG A 118 -25.03 -1.39 17.92
N ARG A 119 -25.80 -2.19 17.17
CA ARG A 119 -26.70 -3.23 17.74
C ARG A 119 -25.94 -4.27 18.56
N LEU A 120 -24.72 -4.58 18.17
CA LEU A 120 -23.84 -5.48 18.90
C LEU A 120 -23.20 -4.85 20.15
N GLY A 121 -23.36 -3.54 20.37
CA GLY A 121 -22.78 -2.83 21.52
C GLY A 121 -21.26 -2.70 21.43
N VAL A 122 -20.70 -2.66 20.22
CA VAL A 122 -19.25 -2.60 19.98
C VAL A 122 -18.72 -1.22 20.37
N ASP A 123 -17.63 -1.21 21.14
CA ASP A 123 -16.96 0.04 21.53
C ASP A 123 -15.81 0.38 20.58
N TYR A 124 -15.10 -0.64 20.10
CA TYR A 124 -14.02 -0.52 19.13
C TYR A 124 -14.08 -1.63 18.07
N ALA A 125 -13.86 -1.29 16.81
CA ALA A 125 -13.71 -2.24 15.71
C ALA A 125 -12.32 -2.12 15.08
N ALA A 126 -11.52 -3.18 15.22
CA ALA A 126 -10.28 -3.37 14.50
C ALA A 126 -10.60 -4.03 13.16
N ILE A 127 -10.50 -3.26 12.09
CA ILE A 127 -10.75 -3.72 10.72
C ILE A 127 -9.43 -4.03 10.01
N GLY A 128 -9.43 -5.12 9.24
CA GLY A 128 -8.38 -5.53 8.31
C GLY A 128 -8.79 -5.24 6.86
N CYS A 129 -8.29 -6.04 5.92
CA CYS A 129 -8.40 -5.93 4.44
C CYS A 129 -7.79 -4.70 3.77
N VAL A 130 -7.86 -3.51 4.37
CA VAL A 130 -7.21 -2.32 3.80
C VAL A 130 -5.74 -2.27 4.18
N HIS A 131 -4.86 -2.02 3.20
CA HIS A 131 -3.41 -1.96 3.39
C HIS A 131 -2.93 -0.57 3.84
N GLU A 132 -3.80 0.44 3.76
CA GLU A 132 -3.57 1.80 4.24
C GLU A 132 -4.02 1.96 5.68
N THR A 133 -3.42 2.94 6.37
CA THR A 133 -3.82 3.29 7.73
C THR A 133 -5.07 4.17 7.68
N ILE A 134 -6.09 3.78 8.44
CA ILE A 134 -7.31 4.54 8.64
C ILE A 134 -7.36 4.93 10.10
N GLU A 135 -7.21 6.22 10.36
CA GLU A 135 -7.24 6.75 11.73
C GLU A 135 -8.57 6.40 12.40
N PRO A 136 -8.56 5.97 13.69
CA PRO A 136 -9.78 5.63 14.39
C PRO A 136 -10.80 6.76 14.39
N ARG A 137 -12.00 6.50 13.86
CA ARG A 137 -13.11 7.45 13.79
C ARG A 137 -14.41 6.81 14.24
N ARG A 138 -15.31 7.63 14.80
CA ARG A 138 -16.60 7.15 15.28
C ARG A 138 -17.58 7.05 14.12
N CYS A 139 -18.21 5.90 13.95
CA CYS A 139 -19.29 5.75 12.98
C CYS A 139 -20.59 6.28 13.56
N GLY A 140 -21.03 7.46 13.10
CA GLY A 140 -22.19 8.16 13.65
C GLY A 140 -21.96 8.69 15.09
N GLU A 141 -22.98 9.35 15.66
CA GLU A 141 -22.85 10.02 16.97
C GLU A 141 -22.69 9.05 18.15
N THR A 142 -23.23 7.84 18.04
CA THR A 142 -23.27 6.84 19.12
C THR A 142 -22.65 5.49 18.74
N GLY A 143 -22.05 5.38 17.56
CA GLY A 143 -21.50 4.10 17.10
C GLY A 143 -20.10 3.82 17.63
N ALA A 144 -19.58 2.67 17.19
CA ALA A 144 -18.24 2.19 17.52
C ALA A 144 -17.16 3.13 16.98
N LEU A 145 -16.01 3.15 17.67
CA LEU A 145 -14.79 3.68 17.09
C LEU A 145 -14.18 2.63 16.17
N VAL A 146 -13.93 2.95 14.90
CA VAL A 146 -13.45 2.01 13.88
C VAL A 146 -12.11 2.49 13.38
N GLY A 147 -11.11 1.60 13.31
CA GLY A 147 -9.79 1.93 12.80
C GLY A 147 -9.09 0.76 12.10
N CYS A 148 -8.27 1.08 11.11
CA CYS A 148 -7.44 0.13 10.37
C CYS A 148 -5.97 0.51 10.54
N ALA A 149 -5.13 -0.40 11.02
CA ALA A 149 -3.69 -0.15 11.10
C ALA A 149 -3.04 -0.15 9.71
N GLY A 150 -3.65 -0.82 8.74
CA GLY A 150 -3.03 -1.14 7.46
C GLY A 150 -1.97 -2.24 7.59
N SER A 151 -1.22 -2.44 6.52
CA SER A 151 -0.11 -3.40 6.50
C SER A 151 1.03 -2.94 7.42
N ALA A 152 1.54 -3.84 8.26
CA ALA A 152 2.66 -3.54 9.17
C ALA A 152 3.99 -3.26 8.44
N ARG A 153 4.03 -3.49 7.13
CA ARG A 153 5.16 -3.23 6.22
C ARG A 153 4.62 -2.84 4.86
N ILE A 154 5.45 -2.16 4.07
CA ILE A 154 5.14 -1.96 2.65
C ILE A 154 5.31 -3.29 1.93
N THR A 155 4.22 -3.73 1.31
CA THR A 155 4.07 -4.99 0.58
C THR A 155 3.97 -4.78 -0.91
N GLU A 156 3.44 -3.64 -1.37
CA GLU A 156 3.15 -3.40 -2.78
C GLU A 156 3.70 -2.05 -3.28
N ALA A 157 3.93 -1.98 -4.59
CA ALA A 157 4.32 -0.75 -5.26
C ALA A 157 3.13 0.21 -5.30
N GLY A 158 3.30 1.43 -4.81
CA GLY A 158 2.24 2.44 -4.77
C GLY A 158 1.59 2.62 -3.40
N GLU A 159 1.83 1.73 -2.45
CA GLU A 159 1.54 2.02 -1.04
C GLU A 159 2.43 3.20 -0.60
N VAL A 160 1.89 4.16 0.16
CA VAL A 160 2.62 5.37 0.60
C VAL A 160 2.42 5.60 2.09
N GLY A 161 3.41 6.25 2.72
CA GLY A 161 3.29 6.74 4.09
C GLY A 161 3.90 5.81 5.15
N PRO A 162 3.99 6.29 6.40
CA PRO A 162 4.51 5.51 7.51
C PRO A 162 3.56 4.37 7.87
N ARG A 163 4.10 3.23 8.28
CA ARG A 163 3.30 2.13 8.85
C ARG A 163 3.13 2.35 10.34
N VAL A 164 1.97 1.99 10.88
CA VAL A 164 1.64 2.18 12.28
C VAL A 164 1.02 0.93 12.89
N ALA A 165 1.10 0.82 14.20
CA ALA A 165 0.16 0.04 14.99
C ALA A 165 -0.82 1.02 15.66
N ILE A 166 -2.05 0.57 15.94
CA ILE A 166 -3.01 1.36 16.71
C ILE A 166 -3.01 0.82 18.14
N LEU A 167 -2.56 1.66 19.08
CA LEU A 167 -2.76 1.43 20.50
C LEU A 167 -4.17 1.88 20.86
N VAL A 168 -4.93 0.99 21.50
CA VAL A 168 -6.29 1.27 21.97
C VAL A 168 -6.31 1.06 23.48
N GLU A 169 -6.69 2.09 24.21
CA GLU A 169 -6.82 2.09 25.66
C GLU A 169 -8.29 2.16 26.06
N PHE A 170 -8.70 1.31 26.99
CA PHE A 170 -10.05 1.26 27.54
C PHE A 170 -10.01 1.66 29.02
N ASP A 171 -10.59 2.80 29.37
CA ASP A 171 -10.53 3.36 30.73
C ASP A 171 -11.88 3.93 31.21
N GLU A 172 -12.07 5.24 31.24
CA GLU A 172 -13.38 5.90 31.33
C GLU A 172 -14.08 5.89 29.96
N GLY A 173 -13.31 5.81 28.87
CA GLY A 173 -13.77 5.70 27.49
C GLY A 173 -12.85 4.83 26.63
N VAL A 174 -12.92 5.02 25.32
CA VAL A 174 -12.01 4.40 24.34
C VAL A 174 -11.09 5.48 23.79
N ARG A 175 -9.78 5.37 24.04
CA ARG A 175 -8.74 6.28 23.52
C ARG A 175 -7.84 5.54 22.55
N THR A 176 -7.34 6.23 21.53
CA THR A 176 -6.47 5.63 20.52
C THR A 176 -5.23 6.47 20.26
N GLN A 177 -4.14 5.79 19.91
CA GLN A 177 -2.88 6.41 19.53
C GLN A 177 -2.25 5.63 18.38
N LEU A 178 -1.81 6.33 17.35
CA LEU A 178 -1.01 5.75 16.28
C LEU A 178 0.45 5.63 16.73
N ILE A 179 1.00 4.42 16.68
CA ILE A 179 2.38 4.11 17.06
C ILE A 179 3.17 3.82 15.78
N PRO A 180 4.09 4.70 15.37
CA PRO A 180 4.90 4.47 14.16
C PRO A 180 5.75 3.20 14.27
N LEU A 181 5.68 2.36 13.23
CA LEU A 181 6.52 1.18 13.07
C LEU A 181 7.78 1.56 12.28
N VAL A 182 8.75 2.18 12.93
CA VAL A 182 9.99 2.66 12.28
C VAL A 182 10.71 1.54 11.51
N ALA A 183 10.68 0.31 12.03
CA ALA A 183 11.28 -0.85 11.38
C ALA A 183 10.57 -1.30 10.09
N ALA A 184 9.40 -0.74 9.77
CA ALA A 184 8.62 -1.10 8.59
C ALA A 184 9.17 -0.51 7.27
N GLY A 185 10.03 0.52 7.37
CA GLY A 185 10.46 1.31 6.22
C GLY A 185 9.36 2.21 5.66
N GLN A 186 9.71 3.03 4.68
CA GLN A 186 8.80 3.89 3.92
C GLN A 186 8.85 3.58 2.44
N SER A 187 7.75 3.87 1.75
CA SER A 187 7.62 3.72 0.31
C SER A 187 7.65 5.09 -0.30
N ARG A 188 8.63 5.31 -1.18
CA ARG A 188 8.94 6.63 -1.73
C ARG A 188 8.96 6.53 -3.25
N ALA A 189 8.31 7.47 -3.92
CA ALA A 189 8.32 7.56 -5.37
C ALA A 189 8.84 8.93 -5.80
N TYR A 190 9.86 8.93 -6.65
CA TYR A 190 10.45 10.14 -7.19
C TYR A 190 10.32 10.16 -8.70
N VAL A 191 10.04 11.34 -9.26
CA VAL A 191 10.03 11.58 -10.71
C VAL A 191 11.23 12.48 -11.02
N LEU A 192 12.23 11.91 -11.68
CA LEU A 192 13.51 12.59 -11.94
C LEU A 192 13.63 12.93 -13.43
N ARG A 193 13.92 14.19 -13.72
CA ARG A 193 14.28 14.62 -15.06
C ARG A 193 15.74 14.30 -15.32
N ILE A 194 16.03 13.59 -16.41
CA ILE A 194 17.39 13.21 -16.79
C ILE A 194 17.90 14.18 -17.85
N GLU A 195 19.16 14.60 -17.68
CA GLU A 195 19.83 15.47 -18.64
C GLU A 195 20.18 14.71 -19.93
N PRO A 196 20.36 15.41 -21.07
CA PRO A 196 20.61 14.76 -22.36
C PRO A 196 21.79 13.76 -22.35
N ASN A 197 22.84 14.05 -21.60
CA ASN A 197 24.04 13.22 -21.44
C ASN A 197 23.80 11.92 -20.62
N GLY A 198 22.64 11.78 -19.98
CA GLY A 198 22.27 10.67 -19.10
C GLY A 198 22.58 10.90 -17.62
N GLU A 199 22.89 12.14 -17.21
CA GLU A 199 23.17 12.47 -15.82
C GLU A 199 21.88 12.42 -14.97
N VAL A 200 21.99 11.77 -13.80
CA VAL A 200 20.89 11.60 -12.85
C VAL A 200 21.05 12.60 -11.71
N PRO A 201 20.05 13.46 -11.45
CA PRO A 201 20.12 14.42 -10.36
C PRO A 201 20.21 13.71 -9.00
N ASN A 202 20.87 14.35 -8.04
CA ASN A 202 20.91 13.84 -6.67
C ASN A 202 19.54 14.01 -5.98
N ILE A 203 19.28 13.13 -5.02
CA ILE A 203 18.17 13.25 -4.09
C ILE A 203 18.79 13.49 -2.72
N ASP A 204 18.54 14.67 -2.15
CA ASP A 204 19.16 15.10 -0.89
C ASP A 204 18.42 14.59 0.36
N GLU A 205 17.41 13.74 0.18
CA GLU A 205 16.65 13.14 1.26
C GLU A 205 17.29 11.84 1.74
N PRO A 206 17.52 11.66 3.06
CA PRO A 206 18.08 10.42 3.58
C PRO A 206 17.08 9.27 3.47
N TRP A 207 17.55 8.13 2.94
CA TRP A 207 16.79 6.89 2.87
C TRP A 207 17.24 5.88 3.92
N HIS A 208 16.30 5.05 4.38
CA HIS A 208 16.58 4.00 5.36
C HIS A 208 16.75 2.62 4.66
N PRO A 209 17.59 1.71 5.19
CA PRO A 209 17.77 0.35 4.65
C PRO A 209 16.51 -0.51 4.53
N ASN A 210 15.40 -0.10 5.16
CA ASN A 210 14.12 -0.82 5.08
C ASN A 210 13.17 -0.21 4.03
N ASP A 211 13.54 0.92 3.42
CA ASP A 211 12.69 1.64 2.49
C ASP A 211 12.56 0.88 1.16
N THR A 212 11.43 1.13 0.50
CA THR A 212 11.19 0.74 -0.89
C THR A 212 11.13 2.04 -1.69
N VAL A 213 12.03 2.21 -2.67
CA VAL A 213 12.11 3.43 -3.46
C VAL A 213 11.85 3.13 -4.94
N THR A 214 10.99 3.93 -5.57
CA THR A 214 10.75 3.89 -7.01
C THR A 214 11.21 5.20 -7.65
N LEU A 215 12.13 5.11 -8.62
CA LEU A 215 12.60 6.23 -9.42
C LEU A 215 11.99 6.14 -10.82
N ARG A 216 11.21 7.15 -11.21
CA ARG A 216 10.69 7.30 -12.57
C ARG A 216 11.52 8.33 -13.31
N LEU A 217 12.36 7.86 -14.23
CA LEU A 217 13.25 8.69 -15.02
C LEU A 217 12.51 9.15 -16.28
N HIS A 218 12.52 10.47 -16.53
CA HIS A 218 11.88 11.05 -17.71
C HIS A 218 12.76 12.11 -18.38
N GLY A 219 12.58 12.29 -19.69
CA GLY A 219 13.36 13.26 -20.47
C GLY A 219 13.81 12.73 -21.83
N ILE A 220 14.50 13.58 -22.58
CA ILE A 220 15.11 13.24 -23.87
C ILE A 220 16.61 13.11 -23.63
N VAL A 221 17.17 11.95 -23.99
CA VAL A 221 18.60 11.66 -23.88
C VAL A 221 19.23 11.55 -25.26
N GLU A 222 20.55 11.73 -25.36
CA GLU A 222 21.27 11.71 -26.63
C GLU A 222 21.08 10.37 -27.36
N ASP A 223 21.25 9.25 -26.65
CA ASP A 223 21.20 7.90 -27.22
C ASP A 223 20.76 6.84 -26.19
N GLU A 224 20.68 5.59 -26.64
CA GLU A 224 20.35 4.46 -25.78
C GLU A 224 21.47 4.13 -24.76
N ASP A 225 22.71 4.59 -24.99
CA ASP A 225 23.78 4.45 -24.02
C ASP A 225 23.59 5.42 -22.84
N ALA A 226 23.14 6.65 -23.09
CA ALA A 226 22.77 7.62 -22.07
C ALA A 226 21.63 7.10 -21.18
N LYS A 227 20.61 6.47 -21.79
CA LYS A 227 19.53 5.80 -21.05
C LYS A 227 20.05 4.69 -20.14
N ARG A 228 20.97 3.85 -20.64
CA ARG A 228 21.61 2.78 -19.86
C ARG A 228 22.50 3.32 -18.74
N ARG A 229 23.25 4.39 -19.00
CA ARG A 229 24.07 5.09 -17.98
C ARG A 229 23.20 5.61 -16.84
N ALA A 230 22.08 6.25 -17.14
CA ALA A 230 21.15 6.76 -16.12
C ALA A 230 20.60 5.63 -15.22
N LEU A 231 20.20 4.51 -15.84
CA LEU A 231 19.73 3.33 -15.11
C LEU A 231 20.80 2.74 -14.17
N ASN A 232 22.01 2.50 -14.71
CA ASN A 232 23.09 1.89 -13.95
C ASN A 232 23.58 2.81 -12.84
N THR A 233 23.74 4.10 -13.11
CA THR A 233 24.12 5.11 -12.11
C THR A 233 23.13 5.13 -10.96
N SER A 234 21.82 5.07 -11.25
CA SER A 234 20.79 5.03 -10.21
C SER A 234 20.91 3.78 -9.34
N ARG A 235 21.15 2.61 -9.96
CA ARG A 235 21.29 1.34 -9.24
C ARG A 235 22.57 1.25 -8.41
N GLU A 236 23.69 1.70 -8.95
CA GLU A 236 24.97 1.71 -8.25
C GLU A 236 24.96 2.68 -7.08
N ARG A 237 24.38 3.88 -7.28
CA ARG A 237 24.34 4.92 -6.26
C ARG A 237 23.43 4.57 -5.10
N TRP A 238 22.27 3.97 -5.34
CA TRP A 238 21.25 3.80 -4.31
C TRP A 238 20.78 2.37 -4.07
N GLY A 239 21.16 1.40 -4.90
CA GLY A 239 20.65 0.03 -4.80
C GLY A 239 21.03 -0.70 -3.52
N SER A 240 22.12 -0.30 -2.86
CA SER A 240 22.55 -0.84 -1.56
C SER A 240 22.04 -0.05 -0.35
N VAL A 241 21.45 1.12 -0.57
CA VAL A 241 20.99 2.03 0.49
C VAL A 241 19.62 1.62 1.03
N VAL A 242 18.81 0.99 0.18
CA VAL A 242 17.40 0.65 0.45
C VAL A 242 17.15 -0.83 0.22
N ARG A 243 16.07 -1.35 0.81
CA ARG A 243 15.69 -2.76 0.69
C ARG A 243 15.32 -3.12 -0.75
N HIS A 244 14.60 -2.23 -1.41
CA HIS A 244 14.20 -2.39 -2.80
C HIS A 244 14.28 -1.06 -3.55
N LEU A 245 14.92 -1.09 -4.72
CA LEU A 245 15.00 0.05 -5.64
C LEU A 245 14.40 -0.35 -6.99
N GLY A 246 13.23 0.20 -7.31
CA GLY A 246 12.67 0.17 -8.64
C GLY A 246 13.16 1.37 -9.45
N VAL A 247 13.65 1.15 -10.67
CA VAL A 247 14.01 2.23 -11.60
C VAL A 247 13.26 2.03 -12.90
N ASP A 248 12.33 2.93 -13.18
CA ASP A 248 11.51 2.98 -14.38
C ASP A 248 12.11 3.99 -15.36
N VAL A 249 12.49 3.51 -16.55
CA VAL A 249 13.08 4.30 -17.63
C VAL A 249 12.15 4.41 -18.84
N THR A 250 10.89 4.00 -18.72
CA THR A 250 9.91 4.07 -19.81
C THR A 250 9.67 5.51 -20.27
N GLY A 251 9.81 6.48 -19.36
CA GLY A 251 9.72 7.92 -19.65
C GLY A 251 10.95 8.53 -20.34
N LEU A 252 12.04 7.78 -20.54
CA LEU A 252 13.23 8.25 -21.25
C LEU A 252 13.19 7.91 -22.73
N VAL A 253 13.36 8.94 -23.56
CA VAL A 253 13.36 8.83 -25.03
C VAL A 253 14.73 9.19 -25.57
N ALA A 254 15.37 8.28 -26.32
CA ALA A 254 16.62 8.56 -26.99
C ALA A 254 16.41 9.43 -28.26
N SER A 255 17.27 10.41 -28.47
CA SER A 255 17.16 11.37 -29.59
C SER A 255 17.43 10.71 -30.94
N GLN A 256 18.27 9.68 -30.99
CA GLN A 256 18.45 8.84 -32.19
C GLN A 256 17.13 8.15 -32.60
N SER A 257 16.28 7.79 -31.64
CA SER A 257 14.94 7.26 -31.89
C SER A 257 14.01 8.33 -32.49
N PHE A 258 14.26 9.61 -32.22
CA PHE A 258 13.63 10.76 -32.91
C PHE A 258 14.15 10.92 -34.35
N ILE A 259 15.45 10.78 -34.59
CA ILE A 259 16.04 10.84 -35.94
C ILE A 259 15.48 9.71 -36.83
N HIS A 260 15.15 8.56 -36.25
CA HIS A 260 14.44 7.49 -36.94
C HIS A 260 12.92 7.69 -37.05
N ALA A 261 12.31 8.65 -36.36
CA ALA A 261 10.91 8.99 -36.60
C ALA A 261 10.73 9.52 -38.03
N ALA A 262 9.70 9.03 -38.75
CA ALA A 262 9.51 9.32 -40.17
C ALA A 262 9.48 10.83 -40.49
N LEU A 263 9.04 11.65 -39.53
CA LEU A 263 8.99 13.10 -39.63
C LEU A 263 10.40 13.74 -39.62
N ALA A 264 11.28 13.30 -38.73
CA ALA A 264 12.65 13.81 -38.66
C ALA A 264 13.46 13.42 -39.90
N ARG A 265 13.29 12.18 -40.39
CA ARG A 265 13.87 11.76 -41.68
C ARG A 265 13.41 12.64 -42.83
N ARG A 266 12.09 12.87 -42.95
CA ARG A 266 11.53 13.77 -43.98
C ARG A 266 12.08 15.20 -43.87
N LEU A 267 12.26 15.70 -42.66
CA LEU A 267 12.76 17.06 -42.42
C LEU A 267 14.25 17.18 -42.77
N VAL A 268 15.08 16.22 -42.35
CA VAL A 268 16.51 16.17 -42.68
C VAL A 268 16.73 15.96 -44.18
N THR A 269 15.98 15.06 -44.82
CA THR A 269 16.06 14.86 -46.28
C THR A 269 15.65 16.12 -47.03
N ARG A 270 14.59 16.83 -46.62
CA ARG A 270 14.22 18.11 -47.23
C ARG A 270 15.24 19.22 -46.98
N TRP A 271 15.91 19.21 -45.83
CA TRP A 271 16.95 20.18 -45.51
C TRP A 271 18.20 19.91 -46.36
N GLN A 272 18.68 18.68 -46.43
CA GLN A 272 19.86 18.30 -47.20
C GLN A 272 19.65 18.43 -48.72
N ALA A 273 18.42 18.32 -49.21
CA ALA A 273 18.07 18.55 -50.60
C ALA A 273 17.97 20.03 -50.98
N ARG A 274 18.21 20.98 -50.06
CA ARG A 274 18.24 22.41 -50.35
C ARG A 274 19.65 22.89 -50.66
N ASP A 275 19.76 23.70 -51.72
CA ASP A 275 20.92 24.55 -51.97
C ASP A 275 20.85 25.76 -51.03
N LEU A 276 21.84 25.90 -50.14
CA LEU A 276 21.89 26.95 -49.12
C LEU A 276 22.35 28.31 -49.68
N SER A 277 22.59 28.39 -50.99
CA SER A 277 23.06 29.61 -51.67
C SER A 277 21.93 30.57 -52.07
N ASP A 278 20.66 30.15 -52.00
CA ASP A 278 19.51 30.97 -52.44
C ASP A 278 19.08 31.97 -51.35
N PRO A 279 19.26 33.29 -51.53
CA PRO A 279 18.95 34.31 -50.52
C PRO A 279 17.46 34.60 -50.37
N SER A 280 16.59 34.06 -51.23
CA SER A 280 15.16 34.41 -51.29
C SER A 280 14.29 33.74 -50.21
N MET A 281 14.83 32.76 -49.46
CA MET A 281 14.08 32.07 -48.41
C MET A 281 14.53 32.50 -47.00
N ARG A 282 14.01 33.65 -46.55
CA ARG A 282 13.99 33.99 -45.12
C ARG A 282 12.64 33.62 -44.51
N VAL A 283 12.72 32.80 -43.45
CA VAL A 283 11.66 32.41 -42.50
C VAL A 283 10.72 31.30 -43.01
N PHE A 284 10.74 30.15 -42.32
CA PHE A 284 9.66 29.17 -42.40
C PHE A 284 8.45 29.73 -41.68
N ASP A 285 7.37 29.99 -42.42
CA ASP A 285 6.03 30.03 -41.86
C ASP A 285 5.62 28.57 -41.61
N ILE A 286 5.82 28.07 -40.38
CA ILE A 286 5.35 26.74 -40.00
C ILE A 286 3.85 26.87 -39.77
N GLY A 287 3.08 26.76 -40.85
CA GLY A 287 1.64 26.57 -40.77
C GLY A 287 1.33 25.26 -40.05
N VAL A 288 1.12 25.32 -38.74
CA VAL A 288 0.50 24.25 -37.96
C VAL A 288 -0.96 24.21 -38.38
N LYS A 289 -1.28 23.38 -39.37
CA LYS A 289 -2.67 22.98 -39.59
C LYS A 289 -3.06 22.07 -38.42
N ALA A 290 -3.88 22.61 -37.52
CA ALA A 290 -4.54 21.85 -36.49
C ALA A 290 -5.23 20.63 -37.13
N ILE A 291 -4.97 19.45 -36.58
CA ILE A 291 -5.79 18.28 -36.83
C ILE A 291 -7.07 18.52 -36.02
N THR A 292 -8.12 19.00 -36.70
CA THR A 292 -9.49 18.85 -36.23
C THR A 292 -10.11 17.65 -36.94
N GLU A 293 -10.84 16.87 -36.16
CA GLU A 293 -11.41 15.53 -36.37
C GLU A 293 -12.20 15.32 -37.68
N GLU A 294 -12.18 14.09 -38.20
CA GLU A 294 -13.34 13.18 -38.37
C GLU A 294 -13.12 12.18 -39.53
N SER A 295 -12.84 10.91 -39.22
CA SER A 295 -13.64 9.71 -39.58
C SER A 295 -13.06 8.46 -38.92
#